data_AF-A0A0Q8FFY4-F1
#
_entry.id   AF-A0A0Q8FFY4-F1
#
_cell.length_a   1.000
_cell.length_b   1.000
_cell.length_c   1.000
_cell.angle_alpha   90.00
_cell.angle_beta   90.00
_cell.angle_gamma   90.00
#
_symmetry.space_group_name_H-M   'P 1'
#
loop_
_entity.id
_entity.type
_entity.pdbx_description
1 polymer ?
#
loop_
_entity_poly.entity_id
_entity_poly.type
_entity_poly.pdbx_seq_one_letter_code
_entity_poly.pdbx_strand_id
1 'polypeptide(L)'
;MKYFSIPRAIGLAMWLGISVVAVCEEAPERTVVAGGLEGVTEVVLDAEYFRELGIEAQREGRAPQAHAYFMRAARLADKLSQAAIAEQYWTGQGVDADRTLGYIWMDLAAERGTPTLIGLRESYWRSLSADERERVPTLGPALYAVYGDAAALPRQAREVRREKYRIVGSRLGWDSNVDVCVGVRHDAYDGCVTSAPAEAVRKP
;
A
#
# COMPACT_ATOMS: atom_id res chain seq x y z
N MET A 1 10.31 69.53 40.97
CA MET A 1 11.71 69.83 40.56
C MET A 1 12.09 68.95 39.37
N LYS A 2 12.39 69.59 38.23
CA LYS A 2 13.38 69.24 37.17
C LYS A 2 13.23 67.90 36.40
N TYR A 3 12.84 67.96 35.11
CA TYR A 3 13.66 67.85 33.87
C TYR A 3 14.09 66.40 33.54
N PHE A 4 13.57 65.75 32.50
CA PHE A 4 13.86 65.84 31.05
C PHE A 4 15.11 65.04 30.59
N SER A 5 14.86 64.12 29.65
CA SER A 5 15.75 63.58 28.59
C SER A 5 16.83 62.52 28.86
N ILE A 6 16.54 61.35 28.29
CA ILE A 6 17.33 60.42 27.44
C ILE A 6 18.71 60.95 26.96
N PRO A 7 19.69 60.05 26.68
CA PRO A 7 20.02 59.83 25.27
C PRO A 7 20.22 58.36 24.85
N ARG A 8 19.97 58.16 23.55
CA ARG A 8 20.26 56.98 22.73
C ARG A 8 21.77 56.94 22.42
N ALA A 9 22.37 55.75 22.43
CA ALA A 9 23.56 55.39 21.64
C ALA A 9 23.56 53.86 21.47
N ILE A 10 23.13 53.36 20.31
CA ILE A 10 23.99 52.84 19.22
C ILE A 10 24.80 51.61 19.65
N GLY A 11 24.30 50.44 19.26
CA GLY A 11 24.95 49.14 19.40
C GLY A 11 24.36 48.18 18.38
N LEU A 12 24.82 48.32 17.15
CA LEU A 12 24.63 47.46 15.99
C LEU A 12 24.90 45.98 16.36
N ALA A 13 23.89 45.11 16.30
CA ALA A 13 24.07 43.66 16.16
C ALA A 13 22.75 43.04 15.66
N MET A 14 22.60 42.99 14.34
CA MET A 14 22.76 41.74 13.60
C MET A 14 21.50 40.89 13.69
N TRP A 15 20.53 41.27 12.85
CA TRP A 15 19.54 40.34 12.32
C TRP A 15 20.28 39.17 11.66
N LEU A 16 20.54 38.11 12.42
CA LEU A 16 20.76 36.81 11.82
C LEU A 16 19.41 36.28 11.38
N GLY A 17 19.06 36.65 10.15
CA GLY A 17 18.08 35.95 9.34
C GLY A 17 18.54 34.51 9.15
N ILE A 18 18.21 33.66 10.10
CA ILE A 18 18.09 32.23 9.85
C ILE A 18 16.77 32.11 9.07
N SER A 19 16.86 32.30 7.77
CA SER A 19 15.93 31.66 6.85
C SER A 19 15.93 30.19 7.24
N VAL A 20 14.80 29.68 7.72
CA VAL A 20 14.53 28.26 7.63
C VAL A 20 14.54 27.97 6.15
N VAL A 21 15.71 27.57 5.65
CA VAL A 21 15.85 26.91 4.37
C VAL A 21 14.93 25.71 4.51
N ALA A 22 13.81 25.75 3.78
CA ALA A 22 13.12 24.53 3.42
C ALA A 22 14.16 23.68 2.70
N VAL A 23 14.75 22.73 3.42
CA VAL A 23 15.38 21.58 2.78
C VAL A 23 14.22 20.83 2.16
N CYS A 24 13.92 21.16 0.90
CA CYS A 24 13.25 20.22 0.02
C CYS A 24 14.21 19.03 -0.08
N GLU A 25 13.94 17.98 0.70
CA GLU A 25 14.59 16.70 0.50
C GLU A 25 14.08 16.18 -0.83
N GLU A 26 14.95 16.30 -1.86
CA GLU A 26 14.76 15.73 -3.18
C GLU A 26 14.37 14.26 -3.02
N ALA A 27 13.16 13.93 -3.47
CA ALA A 27 12.71 12.56 -3.57
C ALA A 27 13.75 11.76 -4.36
N PRO A 28 14.27 10.64 -3.83
CA PRO A 28 15.29 9.89 -4.54
C PRO A 28 14.69 9.41 -5.87
N GLU A 29 15.31 9.83 -6.98
CA GLU A 29 15.08 9.23 -8.29
C GLU A 29 15.21 7.72 -8.15
N ARG A 30 14.15 7.00 -8.53
CA ARG A 30 14.14 5.54 -8.57
C ARG A 30 15.30 5.05 -9.44
N THR A 31 16.36 4.59 -8.80
CA THR A 31 17.35 3.73 -9.45
C THR A 31 16.67 2.40 -9.73
N VAL A 32 16.26 2.20 -10.98
CA VAL A 32 15.88 0.87 -11.48
C VAL A 32 17.17 0.06 -11.58
N VAL A 33 17.45 -0.71 -10.53
CA VAL A 33 18.56 -1.66 -10.52
C VAL A 33 18.15 -2.85 -11.42
N ALA A 34 18.66 -2.86 -12.65
CA ALA A 34 18.70 -4.07 -13.47
C ALA A 34 19.81 -4.98 -12.92
N GLY A 35 19.46 -5.80 -11.92
CA GLY A 35 20.32 -6.78 -11.28
C GLY A 35 19.63 -8.14 -11.22
N GLY A 36 20.42 -9.21 -11.36
CA GLY A 36 19.99 -10.58 -11.65
C GLY A 36 19.01 -11.23 -10.67
N LEU A 37 18.64 -12.46 -11.03
CA LEU A 37 17.58 -13.34 -10.51
C LEU A 37 17.64 -13.67 -8.99
N GLU A 38 17.66 -12.64 -8.15
CA GLU A 38 17.20 -12.67 -6.75
C GLU A 38 15.92 -11.82 -6.56
N GLY A 39 15.35 -11.32 -7.68
CA GLY A 39 14.27 -10.34 -7.70
C GLY A 39 12.90 -10.86 -8.15
N VAL A 40 12.22 -11.62 -7.28
CA VAL A 40 10.75 -11.75 -7.32
C VAL A 40 10.19 -11.69 -5.89
N THR A 41 10.47 -10.61 -5.15
CA THR A 41 9.86 -10.38 -3.84
C THR A 41 8.76 -9.32 -3.84
N GLU A 42 8.62 -8.52 -4.89
CA GLU A 42 7.58 -7.50 -4.92
C GLU A 42 6.63 -7.69 -6.10
N VAL A 43 5.79 -8.72 -5.97
CA VAL A 43 4.43 -8.61 -6.46
C VAL A 43 3.84 -7.43 -5.69
N VAL A 44 3.81 -6.24 -6.30
CA VAL A 44 3.17 -5.05 -5.70
C VAL A 44 1.73 -5.44 -5.40
N LEU A 45 1.49 -5.73 -4.11
CA LEU A 45 0.22 -6.23 -3.64
C LEU A 45 -0.78 -5.10 -3.84
N ASP A 46 -1.93 -5.39 -4.46
CA ASP A 46 -2.99 -4.40 -4.72
C ASP A 46 -3.30 -3.52 -3.47
N ALA A 47 -3.11 -4.08 -2.28
CA ALA A 47 -3.26 -3.39 -1.00
C ALA A 47 -2.33 -2.17 -0.84
N GLU A 48 -1.04 -2.32 -1.13
CA GLU A 48 -0.07 -1.23 -1.04
C GLU A 48 -0.32 -0.17 -2.10
N TYR A 49 -0.62 -0.60 -3.34
CA TYR A 49 -0.99 0.30 -4.42
C TYR A 49 -2.18 1.20 -4.04
N PHE A 50 -3.26 0.61 -3.49
CA PHE A 50 -4.41 1.40 -3.04
C PHE A 50 -4.09 2.25 -1.81
N ARG A 51 -3.21 1.81 -0.90
CA ARG A 51 -2.77 2.64 0.23
C ARG A 51 -2.07 3.91 -0.25
N GLU A 52 -1.14 3.79 -1.19
CA GLU A 52 -0.42 4.95 -1.74
C GLU A 52 -1.36 5.92 -2.46
N LEU A 53 -2.30 5.41 -3.29
CA LEU A 53 -3.34 6.23 -3.90
C LEU A 53 -4.23 6.95 -2.87
N GLY A 54 -4.52 6.28 -1.75
CA GLY A 54 -5.25 6.87 -0.63
C GLY A 54 -4.48 8.02 0.01
N ILE A 55 -3.19 7.82 0.28
CA ILE A 55 -2.30 8.84 0.85
C ILE A 55 -2.19 10.05 -0.09
N GLU A 56 -2.00 9.83 -1.39
CA GLU A 56 -1.95 10.89 -2.39
C GLU A 56 -3.26 11.68 -2.46
N ALA A 57 -4.40 10.99 -2.56
CA ALA A 57 -5.71 11.63 -2.56
C ALA A 57 -5.96 12.44 -1.28
N GLN A 58 -5.52 11.95 -0.11
CA GLN A 58 -5.62 12.67 1.16
C GLN A 58 -4.77 13.95 1.15
N ARG A 59 -3.53 13.88 0.65
CA ARG A 59 -2.62 15.03 0.53
C ARG A 59 -3.17 16.11 -0.40
N GLU A 60 -3.90 15.72 -1.43
CA GLU A 60 -4.57 16.64 -2.36
C GLU A 60 -5.92 17.16 -1.86
N GLY A 61 -6.34 16.78 -0.64
CA GLY A 61 -7.63 17.19 -0.08
C GLY A 61 -8.84 16.44 -0.66
N ARG A 62 -8.62 15.40 -1.48
CA ARG A 62 -9.66 14.52 -2.03
C ARG A 62 -10.05 13.42 -1.03
N ALA A 63 -10.42 13.81 0.19
CA ALA A 63 -10.63 12.90 1.31
C ALA A 63 -11.69 11.78 1.04
N PRO A 64 -12.84 12.03 0.38
CA PRO A 64 -13.78 10.95 0.04
C PRO A 64 -13.18 9.90 -0.90
N GLN A 65 -12.32 10.32 -1.83
CA GLN A 65 -11.64 9.40 -2.73
C GLN A 65 -10.53 8.64 -2.00
N ALA A 66 -9.82 9.29 -1.09
CA ALA A 66 -8.85 8.63 -0.21
C ALA A 66 -9.51 7.50 0.59
N HIS A 67 -10.68 7.76 1.18
CA HIS A 67 -11.47 6.75 1.87
C HIS A 67 -11.78 5.54 0.98
N ALA A 68 -12.22 5.77 -0.25
CA ALA A 68 -12.52 4.69 -1.19
C ALA A 68 -11.29 3.82 -1.51
N TYR A 69 -10.10 4.42 -1.61
CA TYR A 69 -8.86 3.67 -1.82
C TYR A 69 -8.44 2.89 -0.57
N PHE A 70 -8.47 3.51 0.61
CA PHE A 70 -8.16 2.79 1.85
C PHE A 70 -9.11 1.62 2.09
N MET A 71 -10.40 1.74 1.74
CA MET A 71 -11.36 0.65 1.85
C MET A 71 -11.00 -0.55 0.96
N ARG A 72 -10.39 -0.32 -0.20
CA ARG A 72 -9.89 -1.40 -1.08
C ARG A 72 -8.66 -2.07 -0.47
N ALA A 73 -7.72 -1.30 0.07
CA ALA A 73 -6.55 -1.82 0.75
C ALA A 73 -6.91 -2.59 2.03
N ALA A 74 -7.83 -2.07 2.84
CA ALA A 74 -8.31 -2.70 4.06
C ALA A 74 -8.99 -4.04 3.80
N ARG A 75 -9.65 -4.20 2.64
CA ARG A 75 -10.18 -5.49 2.18
C ARG A 75 -9.10 -6.54 1.96
N LEU A 76 -7.84 -6.16 1.85
CA LEU A 76 -6.69 -7.05 1.67
C LEU A 76 -5.81 -7.08 2.92
N ALA A 77 -6.41 -6.87 4.10
CA ALA A 77 -5.75 -6.96 5.41
C ALA A 77 -4.63 -5.91 5.61
N ASP A 78 -4.68 -4.77 4.91
CA ASP A 78 -3.69 -3.71 5.10
C ASP A 78 -3.97 -2.92 6.40
N LYS A 79 -3.10 -3.09 7.40
CA LYS A 79 -3.29 -2.50 8.73
C LYS A 79 -3.13 -0.98 8.74
N LEU A 80 -2.26 -0.44 7.89
CA LEU A 80 -2.06 1.00 7.80
C LEU A 80 -3.29 1.70 7.20
N SER A 81 -3.92 1.11 6.18
CA SER A 81 -5.17 1.61 5.62
C SER A 81 -6.35 1.45 6.58
N GLN A 82 -6.39 0.38 7.37
CA GLN A 82 -7.38 0.24 8.45
C GLN A 82 -7.24 1.36 9.49
N ALA A 83 -6.00 1.70 9.88
CA ALA A 83 -5.73 2.82 10.78
C ALA A 83 -6.07 4.19 10.15
N ALA A 84 -5.82 4.37 8.85
CA ALA A 84 -6.21 5.59 8.14
C ALA A 84 -7.74 5.76 8.09
N ILE A 85 -8.49 4.68 7.83
CA ILE A 85 -9.97 4.71 7.89
C ILE A 85 -10.44 5.02 9.30
N ALA A 86 -9.79 4.45 10.33
CA ALA A 86 -10.10 4.75 11.72
C ALA A 86 -9.97 6.26 12.01
N GLU A 87 -8.89 6.89 11.55
CA GLU A 87 -8.67 8.33 11.68
C GLU A 87 -9.70 9.15 10.91
N GLN A 88 -10.08 8.72 9.70
CA GLN A 88 -11.11 9.38 8.90
C GLN A 88 -12.46 9.41 9.63
N TYR A 89 -12.91 8.28 10.19
CA TYR A 89 -14.12 8.24 11.01
C TYR A 89 -13.98 9.02 12.32
N TRP A 90 -12.79 9.03 12.91
CA TRP A 90 -12.53 9.75 14.17
C TRP A 90 -12.60 11.28 13.99
N THR A 91 -12.13 11.78 12.85
CA THR A 91 -12.01 13.22 12.56
C THR A 91 -13.12 13.74 11.64
N GLY A 92 -13.84 12.88 10.95
CA GLY A 92 -14.81 13.26 9.91
C GLY A 92 -14.16 13.67 8.58
N GLN A 93 -12.93 13.21 8.30
CA GLN A 93 -12.23 13.54 7.06
C GLN A 93 -12.70 12.64 5.92
N GLY A 94 -13.48 13.21 4.99
CA GLY A 94 -13.95 12.51 3.79
C GLY A 94 -15.14 11.57 4.01
N VAL A 95 -15.56 11.39 5.26
CA VAL A 95 -16.75 10.65 5.70
C VAL A 95 -17.38 11.38 6.88
N ASP A 96 -18.64 11.10 7.18
CA ASP A 96 -19.25 11.60 8.41
C ASP A 96 -18.53 11.03 9.64
N ALA A 97 -18.30 11.88 10.64
CA ALA A 97 -17.61 11.49 11.85
C ALA A 97 -18.44 10.46 12.64
N ASP A 98 -17.84 9.32 12.96
CA ASP A 98 -18.40 8.30 13.85
C ASP A 98 -17.27 7.69 14.68
N ARG A 99 -17.12 8.16 15.91
CA ARG A 99 -16.02 7.74 16.79
C ARG A 99 -16.10 6.27 17.16
N THR A 100 -17.31 5.69 17.24
CA THR A 100 -17.49 4.25 17.46
C THR A 100 -16.88 3.47 16.30
N LEU A 101 -17.20 3.84 15.06
CA LEU A 101 -16.61 3.19 13.88
C LEU A 101 -15.09 3.42 13.84
N GLY A 102 -14.63 4.64 14.13
CA GLY A 102 -13.19 4.94 14.24
C GLY A 102 -12.46 4.02 15.21
N TYR A 103 -13.03 3.78 16.39
CA TYR A 103 -12.48 2.81 17.35
C TYR A 103 -12.43 1.39 16.81
N ILE A 104 -13.53 0.88 16.23
CA ILE A 104 -13.58 -0.50 15.70
C ILE A 104 -12.53 -0.69 14.60
N TRP A 105 -12.37 0.28 13.70
CA TRP A 105 -11.35 0.24 12.65
C TRP A 105 -9.92 0.28 13.21
N MET A 106 -9.68 1.04 14.29
CA MET A 106 -8.38 1.05 14.95
C MET A 106 -8.08 -0.27 15.65
N ASP A 107 -9.10 -0.91 16.23
CA ASP A 107 -8.98 -2.24 16.84
C ASP A 107 -8.66 -3.31 15.79
N LEU A 108 -9.33 -3.27 14.63
CA LEU A 108 -8.98 -4.09 13.46
C LEU A 108 -7.53 -3.89 13.01
N ALA A 109 -7.08 -2.63 12.95
CA ALA A 109 -5.70 -2.30 12.60
C ALA A 109 -4.70 -2.91 13.61
N ALA A 110 -5.07 -2.92 14.90
CA ALA A 110 -4.26 -3.40 16.01
C ALA A 110 -4.25 -4.93 16.18
N GLU A 111 -5.02 -5.72 15.40
CA GLU A 111 -5.10 -7.19 15.51
C GLU A 111 -3.74 -7.89 15.50
N ARG A 112 -2.74 -7.33 14.79
CA ARG A 112 -1.37 -7.90 14.71
C ARG A 112 -0.48 -7.57 15.89
N GLY A 113 -1.02 -6.88 16.90
CA GLY A 113 -0.28 -6.56 18.11
C GLY A 113 0.77 -5.46 17.95
N THR A 114 0.69 -4.63 16.92
CA THR A 114 1.63 -3.51 16.72
C THR A 114 1.50 -2.52 17.88
N PRO A 115 2.55 -2.27 18.69
CA PRO A 115 2.43 -1.48 19.92
C PRO A 115 1.84 -0.08 19.71
N THR A 116 2.23 0.59 18.62
CA THR A 116 1.70 1.91 18.27
C THR A 116 0.20 1.88 18.00
N LEU A 117 -0.29 0.88 17.27
CA LEU A 117 -1.72 0.75 16.94
C LEU A 117 -2.54 0.34 18.16
N ILE A 118 -2.01 -0.52 19.02
CA ILE A 118 -2.62 -0.82 20.32
C ILE A 118 -2.73 0.47 21.15
N GLY A 119 -1.65 1.26 21.24
CA GLY A 119 -1.65 2.52 21.98
C GLY A 119 -2.72 3.49 21.48
N LEU A 120 -2.87 3.63 20.16
CA LEU A 120 -3.92 4.44 19.53
C LEU A 120 -5.32 3.89 19.83
N ARG A 121 -5.53 2.58 19.71
CA ARG A 121 -6.80 1.93 20.07
C ARG A 121 -7.20 2.23 21.52
N GLU A 122 -6.27 2.07 22.46
CA GLU A 122 -6.54 2.35 23.88
C GLU A 122 -6.87 3.82 24.12
N SER A 123 -6.19 4.72 23.42
CA SER A 123 -6.50 6.16 23.45
C SER A 123 -7.92 6.42 22.93
N TYR A 124 -8.30 5.79 21.81
CA TYR A 124 -9.64 5.90 21.24
C TYR A 124 -10.69 5.39 22.22
N TRP A 125 -10.51 4.19 22.78
CA TRP A 125 -11.44 3.61 23.77
C TRP A 125 -11.70 4.55 24.95
N ARG A 126 -10.63 5.08 25.55
CA ARG A 126 -10.71 6.02 26.69
C ARG A 126 -11.47 7.28 26.34
N SER A 127 -11.40 7.72 25.09
CA SER A 127 -12.03 8.95 24.63
C SER A 127 -13.49 8.78 24.17
N LEU A 128 -13.97 7.54 24.01
CA LEU A 128 -15.38 7.25 23.72
C LEU A 128 -16.27 7.48 24.96
N SER A 129 -17.46 8.02 24.73
CA SER A 129 -18.56 8.07 25.69
C SER A 129 -19.16 6.68 25.94
N ALA A 130 -20.01 6.57 26.98
CA ALA A 130 -20.68 5.30 27.30
C ALA A 130 -21.56 4.81 26.14
N ASP A 131 -22.38 5.70 25.57
CA ASP A 131 -23.29 5.40 24.46
C ASP A 131 -22.51 4.94 23.22
N GLU A 132 -21.37 5.59 22.91
CA GLU A 132 -20.52 5.19 21.80
C GLU A 132 -19.88 3.82 22.02
N ARG A 133 -19.49 3.47 23.25
CA ARG A 133 -18.94 2.15 23.58
C ARG A 133 -19.99 1.04 23.49
N GLU A 134 -21.24 1.32 23.83
CA GLU A 134 -22.33 0.35 23.75
C GLU A 134 -22.64 -0.08 22.30
N ARG A 135 -22.38 0.81 21.33
CA ARG A 135 -22.51 0.50 19.90
C ARG A 135 -21.44 -0.45 19.37
N VAL A 136 -20.28 -0.54 20.02
CA VAL A 136 -19.14 -1.38 19.59
C VAL A 136 -19.51 -2.87 19.43
N PRO A 137 -20.07 -3.55 20.45
CA PRO A 137 -20.45 -4.97 20.30
C PRO A 137 -21.52 -5.21 19.23
N THR A 138 -22.31 -4.18 18.88
CA THR A 138 -23.33 -4.27 17.83
C THR A 138 -22.72 -4.15 16.43
N LEU A 139 -21.82 -3.20 16.21
CA LEU A 139 -21.25 -2.89 14.89
C LEU A 139 -19.99 -3.71 14.58
N GLY A 140 -19.17 -3.99 15.59
CA GLY A 140 -17.88 -4.67 15.48
C GLY A 140 -17.94 -5.99 14.72
N PRO A 141 -18.80 -6.95 15.09
CA PRO A 141 -18.83 -8.27 14.46
C PRO A 141 -18.98 -8.24 12.94
N ALA A 142 -19.81 -7.33 12.41
CA ALA A 142 -20.02 -7.20 10.97
C ALA A 142 -18.75 -6.70 10.25
N LEU A 143 -18.03 -5.74 10.85
CA LEU A 143 -16.77 -5.23 10.32
C LEU A 143 -15.68 -6.31 10.38
N TYR A 144 -15.54 -7.01 11.52
CA TYR A 144 -14.59 -8.10 11.69
C TYR A 144 -14.79 -9.25 10.70
N ALA A 145 -16.05 -9.63 10.44
CA ALA A 145 -16.38 -10.69 9.48
C ALA A 145 -15.91 -10.39 8.05
N VAL A 146 -15.71 -9.12 7.71
CA VAL A 146 -15.23 -8.71 6.39
C VAL A 146 -13.74 -8.35 6.45
N TYR A 147 -13.34 -7.47 7.36
CA TYR A 147 -12.05 -6.78 7.35
C TYR A 147 -11.03 -7.33 8.36
N GLY A 148 -11.46 -8.17 9.30
CA GLY A 148 -10.53 -8.84 10.22
C GLY A 148 -9.56 -9.74 9.46
N ASP A 149 -8.36 -9.92 10.00
CA ASP A 149 -7.29 -10.68 9.37
C ASP A 149 -7.74 -12.10 8.97
N ALA A 150 -8.56 -12.76 9.80
CA ALA A 150 -9.12 -14.07 9.51
C ALA A 150 -9.92 -14.13 8.19
N ALA A 151 -10.64 -13.05 7.85
CA ALA A 151 -11.45 -12.96 6.63
C ALA A 151 -10.70 -12.33 5.45
N ALA A 152 -9.78 -11.40 5.73
CA ALA A 152 -9.09 -10.61 4.71
C ALA A 152 -7.81 -11.28 4.19
N LEU A 153 -7.05 -11.99 5.03
CA LEU A 153 -5.80 -12.66 4.63
C LEU A 153 -6.01 -13.72 3.52
N PRO A 154 -7.06 -14.57 3.54
CA PRO A 154 -7.31 -15.51 2.45
C PRO A 154 -7.56 -14.81 1.11
N ARG A 155 -8.20 -13.63 1.14
CA ARG A 155 -8.45 -12.81 -0.06
C ARG A 155 -7.15 -12.23 -0.59
N GLN A 156 -6.34 -11.65 0.30
CA GLN A 156 -5.00 -11.18 -0.02
C GLN A 156 -4.15 -12.28 -0.67
N ALA A 157 -4.10 -13.47 -0.05
CA ALA A 157 -3.35 -14.62 -0.57
C ALA A 157 -3.83 -15.06 -1.96
N ARG A 158 -5.13 -14.97 -2.26
CA ARG A 158 -5.68 -15.28 -3.59
C ARG A 158 -5.20 -14.28 -4.65
N GLU A 159 -5.15 -12.99 -4.34
CA GLU A 159 -4.63 -11.98 -5.29
C GLU A 159 -3.13 -12.16 -5.52
N VAL A 160 -2.35 -12.43 -4.46
CA VAL A 160 -0.92 -12.74 -4.59
C VAL A 160 -0.70 -13.93 -5.52
N ARG A 161 -1.47 -15.01 -5.34
CA ARG A 161 -1.37 -16.18 -6.21
C ARG A 161 -1.69 -15.84 -7.67
N ARG A 162 -2.76 -15.08 -7.92
CA ARG A 162 -3.16 -14.67 -9.28
C ARG A 162 -2.06 -13.87 -9.98
N GLU A 163 -1.44 -12.94 -9.28
CA GLU A 163 -0.39 -12.12 -9.88
C GLU A 163 0.88 -12.92 -10.14
N LYS A 164 1.28 -13.80 -9.21
CA LYS A 164 2.37 -14.75 -9.43
C LYS A 164 2.14 -15.59 -10.69
N TYR A 165 0.92 -16.06 -10.92
CA TYR A 165 0.59 -16.81 -12.13
C TYR A 165 0.58 -15.95 -13.40
N ARG A 166 0.25 -14.66 -13.34
CA ARG A 166 0.31 -13.77 -14.50
C ARG A 166 1.76 -13.52 -14.93
N ILE A 167 2.65 -13.30 -13.98
CA ILE A 167 4.09 -13.07 -14.22
C ILE A 167 4.77 -14.35 -14.75
N VAL A 168 4.39 -15.52 -14.22
CA VAL A 168 4.99 -16.81 -14.62
C VAL A 168 4.28 -17.46 -15.82
N GLY A 169 3.09 -16.97 -16.20
CA GLY A 169 2.15 -17.60 -17.13
C GLY A 169 2.39 -17.42 -18.64
N SER A 170 3.45 -16.75 -19.08
CA SER A 170 3.76 -16.56 -20.52
C SER A 170 4.98 -17.37 -21.00
N ARG A 171 5.11 -18.63 -20.58
CA ARG A 171 6.21 -19.50 -21.06
C ARG A 171 5.82 -20.85 -21.66
N LEU A 172 4.56 -21.28 -21.59
CA LEU A 172 4.09 -22.48 -22.30
C LEU A 172 2.63 -22.27 -22.73
N GLY A 173 2.44 -21.67 -23.89
CA GLY A 173 1.11 -21.39 -24.42
C GLY A 173 1.15 -20.69 -25.76
N TRP A 174 2.01 -21.17 -26.67
CA TRP A 174 1.87 -20.89 -28.10
C TRP A 174 1.76 -22.22 -28.84
N ASP A 175 0.52 -22.62 -29.11
CA ASP A 175 0.23 -23.64 -30.12
C ASP A 175 0.24 -22.98 -31.50
N SER A 176 1.34 -23.17 -32.24
CA SER A 176 1.36 -23.38 -33.69
C SER A 176 2.81 -23.45 -34.17
N ASN A 177 3.33 -24.66 -34.44
CA ASN A 177 4.49 -24.96 -35.29
C ASN A 177 5.60 -23.88 -35.35
N VAL A 178 6.40 -23.77 -34.30
CA VAL A 178 7.72 -23.13 -34.43
C VAL A 178 8.75 -24.08 -33.83
N ASP A 179 9.53 -24.73 -34.70
CA ASP A 179 10.76 -25.41 -34.31
C ASP A 179 11.73 -24.36 -33.76
N VAL A 180 11.92 -24.35 -32.44
CA VAL A 180 12.98 -23.57 -31.82
C VAL A 180 14.25 -24.41 -31.82
N CYS A 181 15.09 -24.21 -32.84
CA CYS A 181 16.45 -24.71 -32.85
C CYS A 181 17.29 -23.93 -31.80
N VAL A 182 17.49 -24.51 -30.62
CA VAL A 182 18.53 -24.05 -29.69
C VAL A 182 19.87 -24.54 -30.21
N GLY A 183 20.51 -23.73 -31.05
CA GLY A 183 21.86 -23.96 -31.52
C GLY A 183 22.86 -23.74 -30.39
N VAL A 184 23.24 -24.81 -29.69
CA VAL A 184 24.52 -24.80 -28.95
C VAL A 184 25.60 -24.90 -30.01
N ARG A 185 26.37 -23.81 -30.20
CA ARG A 185 27.54 -23.83 -31.08
C ARG A 185 28.58 -24.79 -30.49
N HIS A 186 28.58 -26.02 -31.01
CA HIS A 186 29.76 -26.88 -31.04
C HIS A 186 29.97 -27.22 -32.52
N ASP A 187 30.92 -26.51 -33.11
CA ASP A 187 31.72 -26.83 -34.29
C ASP A 187 31.21 -27.96 -35.22
N ALA A 188 30.78 -27.54 -36.41
CA ALA A 188 30.70 -28.31 -37.66
C ALA A 188 29.84 -29.58 -37.68
N TYR A 189 28.54 -29.46 -38.04
CA TYR A 189 27.81 -30.28 -39.03
C TYR A 189 26.38 -29.72 -39.15
N ASP A 190 26.03 -29.11 -40.29
CA ASP A 190 24.66 -28.63 -40.56
C ASP A 190 23.76 -29.79 -40.98
N GLY A 191 22.71 -30.05 -40.20
CA GLY A 191 21.64 -30.99 -40.55
C GLY A 191 20.37 -30.71 -39.74
N CYS A 192 19.38 -30.04 -40.34
CA CYS A 192 18.02 -30.00 -39.80
C CYS A 192 17.29 -31.29 -40.15
N VAL A 193 16.97 -32.12 -39.15
CA VAL A 193 16.07 -33.26 -39.32
C VAL A 193 14.64 -32.73 -39.21
N THR A 194 13.95 -32.61 -40.35
CA THR A 194 12.51 -32.37 -40.36
C THR A 194 11.82 -33.71 -40.13
N SER A 195 11.02 -33.81 -39.06
CA SER A 195 10.08 -34.93 -38.92
C SER A 195 8.81 -34.59 -39.69
N ALA A 196 8.63 -35.25 -40.84
CA ALA A 196 7.39 -35.14 -41.63
C ALA A 196 6.21 -35.78 -40.85
N PRO A 197 4.98 -35.27 -41.01
CA PRO A 197 3.81 -35.83 -40.34
C PRO A 197 3.47 -37.20 -40.95
N ALA A 198 3.11 -38.16 -40.09
CA ALA A 198 2.67 -39.50 -40.50
C ALA A 198 1.31 -39.41 -41.22
N GLU A 199 1.34 -39.28 -42.54
CA GLU A 199 0.17 -39.42 -43.40
C GLU A 199 -0.19 -40.90 -43.58
N ALA A 200 -1.48 -41.18 -43.42
CA ALA A 200 -2.09 -42.49 -43.44
C ALA A 200 -1.85 -43.23 -44.78
N VAL A 201 -1.09 -44.33 -44.73
CA VAL A 201 -1.01 -45.28 -45.85
C VAL A 201 -2.01 -46.40 -45.64
N ARG A 202 -3.08 -46.33 -46.43
CA ARG A 202 -4.03 -47.41 -46.69
C ARG A 202 -3.44 -48.37 -47.73
N LYS A 203 -3.71 -49.68 -47.53
CA LYS A 203 -3.85 -50.80 -48.51
C LYS A 203 -2.78 -51.91 -48.42
N PRO A 204 -3.07 -53.12 -48.95
CA PRO A 204 -4.39 -53.68 -49.31
C PRO A 204 -4.97 -54.61 -48.23
#